data_AF-A0A8S3A8Y4-F1
#
_entry.id   AF-A0A8S3A8Y4-F1
#
_cell.length_a   1.000
_cell.length_b   1.000
_cell.length_c   1.000
_cell.angle_alpha   90.00
_cell.angle_beta   90.00
_cell.angle_gamma   90.00
#
_symmetry.space_group_name_H-M   'P 1'
#
loop_
_entity.id
_entity.type
_entity.pdbx_description
1 polymer ?
#
loop_
_entity_poly.entity_id
_entity_poly.type
_entity_poly.pdbx_seq_one_letter_code
_entity_poly.pdbx_strand_id
1 'polypeptide(L)' 'GEAIADALKVNRTLTSLNLAANQISVKGGEAIADALKVNQTLTSLNLAANEISDKGGEAIAAALK' A
#
# COMPACT_ATOMS: atom_id res chain seq x y z
N GLY A 1 8.71 0.10 0.15
CA GLY A 1 7.44 0.35 0.86
C GLY A 1 7.24 1.83 1.11
N GLU A 2 8.04 2.41 2.01
CA GLU A 2 7.89 3.81 2.48
C GLU A 2 7.92 4.85 1.35
N ALA A 3 8.91 4.83 0.46
CA ALA A 3 8.97 5.77 -0.65
C ALA A 3 7.75 5.68 -1.59
N ILE A 4 7.20 4.47 -1.77
CA ILE A 4 5.98 4.28 -2.58
C ILE A 4 4.77 4.85 -1.83
N ALA A 5 4.69 4.65 -0.52
CA ALA A 5 3.64 5.23 0.30
C ALA A 5 3.65 6.77 0.22
N ASP A 6 4.82 7.40 0.29
CA ASP A 6 4.91 8.86 0.16
C ASP A 6 4.52 9.34 -1.23
N ALA A 7 4.91 8.62 -2.28
CA ALA A 7 4.44 8.90 -3.64
C ALA A 7 2.91 8.76 -3.75
N LEU A 8 2.31 7.74 -3.13
CA LEU A 8 0.86 7.55 -3.12
C LEU A 8 0.11 8.66 -2.38
N LYS A 9 0.67 9.27 -1.33
CA LYS A 9 0.01 10.39 -0.63
C LYS A 9 -0.21 11.61 -1.53
N VAL A 10 0.70 11.85 -2.48
CA VAL A 10 0.67 13.02 -3.38
C VAL A 10 0.13 12.70 -4.77
N ASN A 11 0.20 11.44 -5.21
CA ASN A 11 -0.29 11.05 -6.52
C ASN A 11 -1.82 11.07 -6.57
N ARG A 12 -2.38 11.81 -7.53
CA ARG A 12 -3.83 11.96 -7.77
C ARG A 12 -4.26 11.55 -9.18
N THR A 13 -3.47 10.73 -9.85
CA THR A 13 -3.73 10.31 -11.24
C THR A 13 -3.68 8.80 -11.41
N LEU A 14 -2.87 8.10 -10.61
CA LEU A 14 -2.71 6.67 -10.69
C LEU A 14 -3.95 5.97 -10.14
N THR A 15 -4.49 5.04 -10.93
CA THR A 15 -5.67 4.24 -10.59
C THR A 15 -5.31 2.78 -10.31
N SER A 16 -4.23 2.27 -10.87
CA SER A 16 -3.76 0.90 -10.64
C SER A 16 -2.26 0.85 -10.38
N LEU A 17 -1.86 0.06 -9.39
CA LEU A 17 -0.46 -0.15 -9.01
C LEU A 17 -0.21 -1.63 -8.70
N ASN A 18 0.79 -2.20 -9.36
CA ASN A 18 1.25 -3.57 -9.08
C ASN A 18 2.60 -3.54 -8.37
N LEU A 19 2.63 -4.06 -7.15
CA LEU A 19 3.81 -4.20 -6.30
C LEU A 19 4.06 -5.65 -5.90
N ALA A 20 3.52 -6.62 -6.63
CA ALA A 20 3.75 -8.02 -6.33
C ALA A 20 5.25 -8.39 -6.35
N ALA A 21 5.67 -9.28 -5.45
CA ALA A 21 7.05 -9.82 -5.38
C ALA A 21 8.16 -8.77 -5.21
N ASN A 22 7.95 -7.76 -4.36
CA ASN A 22 8.92 -6.67 -4.11
C ASN A 22 9.50 -6.65 -2.68
N GLN A 23 9.38 -7.76 -1.93
CA GLN A 23 9.91 -7.86 -0.56
C GLN A 23 9.45 -6.70 0.35
N ILE A 24 8.22 -6.23 0.17
CA ILE A 24 7.65 -5.18 1.03
C ILE A 24 7.48 -5.75 2.43
N SER A 25 8.25 -5.25 3.37
CA SER A 25 8.21 -5.64 4.78
C SER A 25 6.93 -5.17 5.48
N VAL A 26 6.71 -5.64 6.71
CA VAL A 26 5.63 -5.19 7.60
C VAL A 26 5.53 -3.66 7.69
N LYS A 27 6.65 -2.97 7.95
CA LYS A 27 6.70 -1.50 8.00
C LYS A 27 6.32 -0.86 6.67
N GLY A 28 6.75 -1.47 5.57
CA GLY A 28 6.37 -1.04 4.23
C GLY A 28 4.87 -1.18 3.98
N GLY A 29 4.25 -2.25 4.47
CA GLY A 29 2.79 -2.44 4.42
C GLY A 29 2.02 -1.44 5.27
N GLU A 30 2.47 -1.19 6.51
CA GLU A 30 1.90 -0.15 7.39
C GLU A 30 1.96 1.23 6.72
N ALA A 31 3.10 1.59 6.12
CA ALA A 31 3.25 2.85 5.40
C ALA A 31 2.29 2.96 4.20
N ILE A 32 2.15 1.88 3.42
CA ILE A 32 1.20 1.83 2.30
C ILE A 32 -0.24 2.00 2.80
N ALA A 33 -0.61 1.34 3.91
CA ALA A 33 -1.93 1.49 4.52
C ALA A 33 -2.22 2.96 4.90
N ASP A 34 -1.27 3.66 5.49
CA ASP A 34 -1.44 5.09 5.81
C ASP A 34 -1.58 5.96 4.56
N ALA A 35 -0.88 5.64 3.48
CA ALA A 35 -1.05 6.34 2.22
C ALA A 35 -2.43 6.10 1.57
N LEU A 36 -2.96 4.88 1.68
CA LEU A 36 -4.28 4.52 1.16
C LEU A 36 -5.42 5.30 1.82
N LYS A 37 -5.30 5.65 3.11
CA LYS A 37 -6.31 6.48 3.81
C LYS A 37 -6.52 7.86 3.18
N VAL A 38 -5.50 8.39 2.49
CA VAL A 38 -5.53 9.74 1.91
C VAL A 38 -5.50 9.74 0.39
N ASN A 39 -5.12 8.65 -0.26
CA ASN A 39 -5.17 8.50 -1.71
C ASN A 39 -6.59 8.12 -2.14
N GLN A 40 -7.23 8.97 -2.95
CA GLN A 40 -8.62 8.79 -3.40
C GLN A 40 -8.73 8.34 -4.87
N THR A 41 -7.61 8.11 -5.54
CA THR A 41 -7.60 7.81 -6.98
C THR A 41 -7.21 6.37 -7.27
N LEU A 42 -6.41 5.75 -6.40
CA LEU A 42 -6.00 4.36 -6.54
C LEU A 42 -7.18 3.44 -6.24
N THR A 43 -7.61 2.69 -7.26
CA THR A 43 -8.73 1.74 -7.17
C THR A 43 -8.27 0.28 -7.22
N SER A 44 -7.01 0.04 -7.62
CA SER A 44 -6.42 -1.30 -7.72
C SER A 44 -4.99 -1.31 -7.20
N LEU A 45 -4.73 -2.19 -6.24
CA LEU A 45 -3.40 -2.39 -5.65
C LEU A 45 -3.11 -3.89 -5.54
N ASN A 46 -2.05 -4.36 -6.18
CA ASN A 46 -1.58 -5.73 -6.03
C ASN A 46 -0.33 -5.78 -5.14
N LEU A 47 -0.42 -6.52 -4.02
CA LEU A 47 0.64 -6.70 -3.04
C LEU A 47 1.02 -8.18 -2.83
N ALA A 48 0.62 -9.07 -3.75
CA ALA A 48 0.90 -10.50 -3.64
C ALA A 48 2.40 -10.81 -3.51
N ALA A 49 2.73 -11.90 -2.83
CA ALA A 49 4.11 -12.38 -2.67
C ALA A 49 5.09 -11.34 -2.08
N ASN A 50 4.64 -10.56 -1.08
CA ASN A 50 5.51 -9.68 -0.29
C ASN A 50 5.64 -10.18 1.15
N GLU A 51 6.50 -9.54 1.94
CA GLU A 51 6.83 -9.88 3.33
C GLU A 51 6.03 -9.02 4.34
N ILE A 52 4.77 -8.75 4.00
CA ILE A 52 3.91 -7.80 4.72
C ILE A 52 3.44 -8.37 6.06
N SER A 53 3.41 -9.71 6.18
CA SER A 53 2.86 -10.48 7.31
C SER A 53 1.40 -10.15 7.65
N ASP A 54 0.84 -10.84 8.63
CA ASP A 54 -0.53 -10.62 9.09
C ASP A 54 -0.74 -9.17 9.58
N LYS A 55 0.21 -8.63 10.35
CA LYS A 55 0.12 -7.28 10.92
C LYS A 55 0.03 -6.19 9.83
N GLY A 56 0.85 -6.29 8.79
CA GLY A 56 0.79 -5.34 7.69
C GLY A 56 -0.48 -5.53 6.84
N GLY A 57 -0.95 -6.77 6.71
CA GLY A 57 -2.23 -7.09 6.06
C GLY A 57 -3.43 -6.49 6.78
N GLU A 58 -3.47 -6.60 8.12
CA GLU A 58 -4.49 -5.97 8.97
C GLU A 58 -4.51 -4.45 8.83
N ALA A 59 -3.33 -3.81 8.79
CA ALA A 59 -3.22 -2.37 8.58
C ALA A 59 -3.83 -1.95 7.23
N ILE A 60 -3.52 -2.68 6.16
CA ILE A 60 -4.08 -2.42 4.82
C ILE A 60 -5.60 -2.65 4.83
N ALA A 61 -6.07 -3.74 5.43
CA ALA A 61 -7.50 -4.04 5.51
C ALA A 61 -8.27 -2.95 6.29
N ALA A 62 -7.67 -2.39 7.34
CA ALA A 62 -8.25 -1.29 8.09
C ALA A 62 -8.31 0.02 7.29
N ALA A 63 -7.37 0.25 6.37
CA ALA A 63 -7.33 1.44 5.52
C ALA A 63 -8.34 1.39 4.36
N LEU A 64 -8.85 0.21 4.00
CA LEU A 64 -9.82 0.00 2.90
C LEU A 64 -11.29 -0.02 3.37
N LYS A 65 -11.55 0.22 4.66
CA LYS A 65 -12.91 0.40 5.19
C LYS A 65 -13.45 1.79 4.85
#